data_AF-A0AB36FIB5-F1
#
_entry.id   AF-A0AB36FIB5-F1
#
_cell.length_a   1.000
_cell.length_b   1.000
_cell.length_c   1.000
_cell.angle_alpha   90.00
_cell.angle_beta   90.00
_cell.angle_gamma   90.00
#
_symmetry.space_group_name_H-M   'P 1'
#
loop_
_entity.id
_entity.type
_entity.pdbx_description
1 polymer ?
#
loop_
_entity_poly.entity_id
_entity_poly.type
_entity_poly.pdbx_seq_one_letter_code
_entity_poly.pdbx_strand_id
1 'polypeptide(L)'
;MNIQLHKRLTRKFIIAILTSSSFVTACTFSVIWFYLANIDRLDILYDALSVSSAVGIIFGFTLVSLLGFSLVIFISSFLTYLIYTAHEKEFVKYEGLTHSFTSVCFGNSFVMCVVLIGAFCLQFFLDINGFIVLALAIAIILAASYGLCYKLMFNVHSYKDVDDTRNVKYLQKKAVRNCLPLLLIAPAFTQIFPLIFIAGQLDFNEESNTFLQVIIFLALSVAMIIVGIFPGIILINEKKNKNLLQIIIYTLIIIPVSMLVLTMIFRPTPNMIINMTMNLSGISDWRTHQYYIDTHTHPPAMFDGLTWNTRYYKDIPSRFFITGVNIFSLGNIQLICPTQINHARSLSLKTTPDNFDEYDLRIKRLKNTAMKCIPFKKDEIHQWDSPIAEPVYFQKIKSTDESLLLKLLHDIK
;
A
#
# COMPACT_ATOMS: atom_id res chain seq x y z
N MET A 1 -26.55 -19.80 33.87
CA MET A 1 -26.37 -20.67 32.69
C MET A 1 -26.75 -19.91 31.42
N ASN A 2 -25.88 -19.06 30.83
CA ASN A 2 -26.09 -18.60 29.43
C ASN A 2 -24.94 -17.83 28.75
N ILE A 3 -23.85 -17.47 29.43
CA ILE A 3 -22.76 -16.71 28.78
C ILE A 3 -21.90 -17.62 27.88
N GLN A 4 -21.62 -18.86 28.30
CA GLN A 4 -20.84 -19.81 27.50
C GLN A 4 -21.60 -20.30 26.26
N LEU A 5 -22.91 -20.52 26.35
CA LEU A 5 -23.74 -20.94 25.22
C LEU A 5 -23.83 -19.80 24.18
N HIS A 6 -24.09 -18.57 24.64
CA HIS A 6 -24.15 -17.40 23.77
C HIS A 6 -22.82 -17.11 23.06
N LYS A 7 -21.68 -17.25 23.76
CA LYS A 7 -20.32 -17.11 23.21
C LYS A 7 -19.97 -18.19 22.18
N ARG A 8 -20.49 -19.41 22.35
CA ARG A 8 -20.29 -20.54 21.42
C ARG A 8 -21.17 -20.41 20.18
N LEU A 9 -22.39 -19.90 20.34
CA LEU A 9 -23.32 -19.58 19.25
C LEU A 9 -22.81 -18.42 18.39
N THR A 10 -22.39 -17.30 18.99
CA THR A 10 -21.78 -16.17 18.25
C THR A 10 -20.53 -16.60 17.50
N ARG A 11 -19.67 -17.45 18.07
CA ARG A 11 -18.48 -17.98 17.37
C ARG A 11 -18.85 -18.81 16.13
N LYS A 12 -19.79 -19.74 16.26
CA LYS A 12 -20.24 -20.57 15.12
C LYS A 12 -20.93 -19.73 14.06
N PHE A 13 -21.71 -18.74 14.47
CA PHE A 13 -22.43 -17.83 13.58
C PHE A 13 -21.49 -16.91 12.80
N ILE A 14 -20.50 -16.30 13.46
CA ILE A 14 -19.49 -15.45 12.82
C ILE A 14 -18.68 -16.27 11.80
N ILE A 15 -18.22 -17.46 12.18
CA ILE A 15 -17.48 -18.35 11.26
C ILE A 15 -18.37 -18.72 10.08
N ALA A 16 -19.63 -19.12 10.32
CA ALA A 16 -20.57 -19.49 9.27
C ALA A 16 -20.85 -18.34 8.29
N ILE A 17 -20.92 -17.09 8.76
CA ILE A 17 -21.09 -15.91 7.90
C ILE A 17 -19.83 -15.66 7.08
N LEU A 18 -18.65 -15.65 7.70
CA LEU A 18 -17.37 -15.41 7.03
C LEU A 18 -17.03 -16.50 6.01
N THR A 19 -17.47 -17.73 6.23
CA THR A 19 -17.30 -18.85 5.28
C THR A 19 -18.48 -19.03 4.33
N SER A 20 -19.50 -18.16 4.40
CA SER A 20 -20.63 -18.28 3.49
C SER A 20 -20.20 -17.91 2.07
N SER A 21 -20.65 -18.70 1.09
CA SER A 21 -20.41 -18.43 -0.33
C SER A 21 -20.93 -17.04 -0.74
N SER A 22 -22.06 -16.61 -0.15
CA SER A 22 -22.64 -15.27 -0.37
C SER A 22 -21.70 -14.15 0.08
N PHE A 23 -21.08 -14.27 1.25
CA PHE A 23 -20.14 -13.27 1.75
C PHE A 23 -18.88 -13.18 0.87
N VAL A 24 -18.29 -14.32 0.54
CA VAL A 24 -17.11 -14.40 -0.34
C VAL A 24 -17.40 -13.78 -1.72
N THR A 25 -18.57 -14.10 -2.27
CA THR A 25 -19.01 -13.56 -3.57
C THR A 25 -19.26 -12.05 -3.51
N ALA A 26 -19.95 -11.56 -2.47
CA ALA A 26 -20.22 -10.14 -2.29
C ALA A 26 -18.94 -9.32 -2.09
N CYS A 27 -17.99 -9.81 -1.29
CA CYS A 27 -16.69 -9.17 -1.12
C CYS A 27 -15.91 -9.13 -2.44
N THR A 28 -15.87 -10.24 -3.17
CA THR A 28 -15.18 -10.31 -4.47
C THR A 28 -15.78 -9.36 -5.49
N PHE A 29 -17.11 -9.35 -5.60
CA PHE A 29 -17.83 -8.41 -6.46
C PHE A 29 -17.49 -6.96 -6.10
N SER A 30 -17.47 -6.63 -4.80
CA SER A 30 -17.12 -5.28 -4.34
C SER A 30 -15.70 -4.90 -4.77
N VAL A 31 -14.73 -5.82 -4.67
CA VAL A 31 -13.34 -5.57 -5.07
C VAL A 31 -13.22 -5.32 -6.58
N ILE A 32 -13.90 -6.13 -7.41
CA ILE A 32 -13.94 -5.93 -8.87
C ILE A 32 -14.63 -4.61 -9.20
N TRP A 33 -15.78 -4.32 -8.57
CA TRP A 33 -16.52 -3.08 -8.74
C TRP A 33 -15.65 -1.87 -8.43
N PHE A 34 -15.00 -1.84 -7.26
CA PHE A 34 -14.12 -0.73 -6.87
C PHE A 34 -12.95 -0.56 -7.85
N TYR A 35 -12.35 -1.66 -8.31
CA TYR A 35 -11.27 -1.59 -9.30
C TYR A 35 -11.73 -0.94 -10.61
N LEU A 36 -12.83 -1.44 -11.18
CA LEU A 36 -13.37 -0.92 -12.44
C LEU A 36 -13.93 0.50 -12.30
N ALA A 37 -14.54 0.84 -11.17
CA ALA A 37 -15.00 2.20 -10.87
C ALA A 37 -13.84 3.20 -10.76
N ASN A 38 -12.68 2.76 -10.26
CA ASN A 38 -11.49 3.61 -10.14
C ASN A 38 -10.91 3.99 -11.51
N ILE A 39 -11.02 3.11 -12.51
CA ILE A 39 -10.61 3.37 -13.89
C ILE A 39 -11.76 3.81 -14.81
N ASP A 40 -12.98 3.95 -14.28
CA ASP A 40 -14.20 4.34 -15.01
C ASP A 40 -14.59 3.38 -16.14
N ARG A 41 -14.34 2.09 -15.93
CA ARG A 41 -14.64 1.00 -16.87
C ARG A 41 -15.63 -0.02 -16.29
N LEU A 42 -16.73 0.48 -15.74
CA LEU A 42 -17.82 -0.37 -15.24
C LEU A 42 -18.63 -1.02 -16.38
N ASP A 43 -18.44 -0.55 -17.62
CA ASP A 43 -19.04 -1.11 -18.83
C ASP A 43 -18.75 -2.62 -18.99
N ILE A 44 -17.55 -3.07 -18.61
CA ILE A 44 -17.13 -4.48 -18.75
C ILE A 44 -17.46 -5.37 -17.55
N LEU A 45 -18.09 -4.82 -16.50
CA LEU A 45 -18.30 -5.54 -15.24
C LEU A 45 -19.20 -6.78 -15.42
N TYR A 46 -20.32 -6.63 -16.13
CA TYR A 46 -21.31 -7.71 -16.27
C TYR A 46 -20.74 -8.93 -16.99
N ASP A 47 -19.98 -8.71 -18.04
CA ASP A 47 -19.34 -9.78 -18.82
C ASP A 47 -18.25 -10.50 -18.02
N ALA A 48 -17.54 -9.77 -17.15
CA ALA A 48 -16.48 -10.31 -16.30
C ALA A 48 -17.01 -11.22 -15.16
N LEU A 49 -18.24 -11.01 -14.70
CA LEU A 49 -18.84 -11.72 -13.55
C LEU A 49 -19.45 -13.08 -13.89
N SER A 50 -19.50 -13.44 -15.16
CA SER A 50 -20.05 -14.73 -15.63
C SER A 50 -19.25 -15.95 -15.15
N VAL A 51 -18.04 -15.76 -14.58
CA VAL A 51 -17.12 -16.84 -14.21
C VAL A 51 -17.06 -17.07 -12.70
N SER A 52 -17.79 -18.09 -12.25
CA SER A 52 -17.83 -18.52 -10.84
C SER A 52 -16.50 -19.04 -10.31
N SER A 53 -15.60 -19.52 -11.17
CA SER A 53 -14.36 -20.20 -10.77
C SER A 53 -13.27 -19.25 -10.23
N ALA A 54 -13.32 -17.96 -10.56
CA ALA A 54 -12.32 -16.98 -10.12
C ALA A 54 -12.62 -16.37 -8.75
N VAL A 55 -13.86 -16.51 -8.24
CA VAL A 55 -14.34 -15.81 -7.04
C VAL A 55 -13.48 -16.13 -5.81
N GLY A 56 -13.20 -17.40 -5.57
CA GLY A 56 -12.38 -17.83 -4.44
C GLY A 56 -10.92 -17.35 -4.51
N ILE A 57 -10.36 -17.28 -5.72
CA ILE A 57 -8.97 -16.84 -5.95
C ILE A 57 -8.85 -15.34 -5.63
N ILE A 58 -9.76 -14.52 -6.17
CA ILE A 58 -9.75 -13.07 -5.93
C ILE A 58 -9.95 -12.77 -4.45
N PHE A 59 -10.89 -13.45 -3.78
CA PHE A 59 -11.09 -13.30 -2.35
C PHE A 59 -9.83 -13.66 -1.54
N GLY A 60 -9.19 -14.79 -1.88
CA GLY A 60 -7.94 -15.22 -1.24
C GLY A 60 -6.84 -14.16 -1.38
N PHE A 61 -6.63 -13.63 -2.58
CA PHE A 61 -5.65 -12.57 -2.80
C PHE A 61 -6.05 -11.22 -2.20
N THR A 62 -7.35 -10.94 -2.02
CA THR A 62 -7.83 -9.77 -1.28
C THR A 62 -7.38 -9.86 0.18
N LEU A 63 -7.59 -11.02 0.82
CA LEU A 63 -7.15 -11.25 2.20
C LEU A 63 -5.62 -11.16 2.32
N VAL A 64 -4.87 -11.78 1.40
CA VAL A 64 -3.41 -11.70 1.39
C VAL A 64 -2.93 -10.26 1.23
N SER A 65 -3.53 -9.47 0.33
CA SER A 65 -3.17 -8.07 0.11
C SER A 65 -3.49 -7.21 1.33
N LEU A 66 -4.67 -7.39 1.94
CA LEU A 66 -5.06 -6.67 3.15
C LEU A 66 -4.14 -7.01 4.34
N LEU A 67 -3.82 -8.30 4.52
CA LEU A 67 -2.90 -8.75 5.57
C LEU A 67 -1.47 -8.24 5.33
N GLY A 68 -0.98 -8.31 4.09
CA GLY A 68 0.35 -7.81 3.73
C GLY A 68 0.46 -6.30 3.97
N PHE A 69 -0.52 -5.53 3.50
CA PHE A 69 -0.57 -4.09 3.73
C PHE A 69 -0.65 -3.76 5.23
N SER A 70 -1.53 -4.45 5.96
CA SER A 70 -1.67 -4.27 7.42
C SER A 70 -0.40 -4.62 8.18
N LEU A 71 0.31 -5.68 7.77
CA LEU A 71 1.55 -6.10 8.40
C LEU A 71 2.64 -5.04 8.22
N VAL A 72 2.78 -4.47 7.02
CA VAL A 72 3.76 -3.39 6.75
C VAL A 72 3.46 -2.16 7.61
N ILE A 73 2.20 -1.70 7.64
CA ILE A 73 1.82 -0.48 8.37
C ILE A 73 1.89 -0.67 9.89
N PHE A 74 1.47 -1.83 10.41
CA PHE A 74 1.36 -2.09 11.86
C PHE A 74 2.51 -2.95 12.40
N ILE A 75 3.63 -3.05 11.69
CA ILE A 75 4.78 -3.89 12.11
C ILE A 75 5.32 -3.48 13.48
N SER A 76 5.32 -2.18 13.79
CA SER A 76 5.74 -1.67 15.10
C SER A 76 4.77 -2.06 16.22
N SER A 77 3.46 -1.98 15.97
CA SER A 77 2.43 -2.50 16.89
C SER A 77 2.62 -3.98 17.16
N PHE A 78 2.83 -4.77 16.11
CA PHE A 78 3.02 -6.22 16.22
C PHE A 78 4.25 -6.56 17.06
N LEU A 79 5.38 -5.90 16.80
CA LEU A 79 6.62 -6.12 17.55
C LEU A 79 6.49 -5.67 19.02
N THR A 80 5.83 -4.54 19.27
CA THR A 80 5.54 -4.05 20.63
C THR A 80 4.70 -5.06 21.41
N TYR A 81 3.67 -5.63 20.77
CA TYR A 81 2.84 -6.67 21.37
C TYR A 81 3.65 -7.95 21.65
N LEU A 82 4.48 -8.41 20.72
CA LEU A 82 5.34 -9.59 20.92
C LEU A 82 6.29 -9.40 22.11
N ILE A 83 6.99 -8.27 22.19
CA ILE A 83 7.92 -7.96 23.29
C ILE A 83 7.18 -7.98 24.63
N TYR A 84 5.98 -7.37 24.69
CA TYR A 84 5.15 -7.37 25.88
C TYR A 84 4.73 -8.79 26.28
N THR A 85 4.23 -9.60 25.34
CA THR A 85 3.79 -10.96 25.65
C THR A 85 4.92 -11.87 26.14
N ALA A 86 6.15 -11.68 25.64
CA ALA A 86 7.32 -12.43 26.11
C ALA A 86 7.66 -12.15 27.58
N HIS A 87 7.38 -10.93 28.08
CA HIS A 87 7.74 -10.47 29.42
C HIS A 87 6.51 -10.25 30.32
N GLU A 88 5.33 -10.70 29.89
CA GLU A 88 4.05 -10.42 30.54
C GLU A 88 4.03 -10.87 32.01
N LYS A 89 4.58 -12.06 32.30
CA LYS A 89 4.63 -12.62 33.66
C LYS A 89 5.38 -11.73 34.64
N GLU A 90 6.34 -10.94 34.15
CA GLU A 90 7.15 -10.04 34.96
C GLU A 90 6.50 -8.66 35.03
N PHE A 91 5.87 -8.20 33.95
CA PHE A 91 5.25 -6.88 33.90
C PHE A 91 3.92 -6.77 34.64
N VAL A 92 3.10 -7.82 34.64
CA VAL A 92 1.78 -7.82 35.30
C VAL A 92 1.87 -7.62 36.82
N LYS A 93 3.03 -7.90 37.42
CA LYS A 93 3.30 -7.73 38.86
C LYS A 93 3.34 -6.28 39.32
N TYR A 94 3.56 -5.34 38.40
CA TYR A 94 3.71 -3.92 38.69
C TYR A 94 2.51 -3.14 38.13
N GLU A 95 1.73 -2.52 39.01
CA GLU A 95 0.60 -1.68 38.59
C GLU A 95 1.12 -0.42 37.88
N GLY A 96 0.67 -0.16 36.64
CA GLY A 96 1.09 1.00 35.84
C GLY A 96 2.31 0.79 34.93
N LEU A 97 3.03 -0.34 35.08
CA LEU A 97 4.20 -0.62 34.24
C LEU A 97 3.83 -0.86 32.78
N THR A 98 2.68 -1.49 32.51
CA THR A 98 2.13 -1.69 31.15
C THR A 98 1.94 -0.37 30.41
N HIS A 99 1.41 0.66 31.09
CA HIS A 99 1.24 1.99 30.51
C HIS A 99 2.60 2.68 30.26
N SER A 100 3.55 2.48 31.17
CA SER A 100 4.89 3.05 31.03
C SER A 100 5.67 2.39 29.89
N PHE A 101 5.54 1.07 29.74
CA PHE A 101 6.10 0.30 28.63
C PHE A 101 5.58 0.82 27.28
N THR A 102 4.26 0.95 27.13
CA THR A 102 3.64 1.45 25.90
C THR A 102 4.04 2.90 25.61
N SER A 103 4.13 3.74 26.64
CA SER A 103 4.60 5.13 26.54
C SER A 103 6.07 5.22 26.09
N VAL A 104 6.95 4.34 26.58
CA VAL A 104 8.35 4.27 26.16
C VAL A 104 8.47 3.86 24.69
N CYS A 105 7.75 2.82 24.25
CA CYS A 105 7.76 2.39 22.84
C CYS A 105 7.27 3.50 21.89
N PHE A 106 6.22 4.21 22.27
CA PHE A 106 5.74 5.37 21.52
C PHE A 106 6.77 6.50 21.51
N GLY A 107 7.34 6.85 22.67
CA GLY A 107 8.35 7.89 22.80
C GLY A 107 9.62 7.59 22.00
N ASN A 108 10.10 6.35 22.02
CA ASN A 108 11.25 5.91 21.20
C ASN A 108 10.97 6.10 19.70
N SER A 109 9.77 5.77 19.24
CA SER A 109 9.39 5.89 17.84
C SER A 109 9.27 7.35 17.39
N PHE A 110 8.70 8.19 18.26
CA PHE A 110 8.63 9.63 18.03
C PHE A 110 10.03 10.27 17.98
N VAL A 111 10.89 9.97 18.96
CA VAL A 111 12.26 10.48 18.99
C VAL A 111 13.05 10.01 17.76
N MET A 112 12.95 8.74 17.39
CA MET A 112 13.63 8.22 16.21
C MET A 112 13.23 9.00 14.95
N CYS A 113 11.93 9.25 14.76
CA CYS A 113 11.44 10.00 13.61
C CYS A 113 11.99 11.43 13.56
N VAL A 114 11.88 12.17 14.66
CA VAL A 114 12.36 13.55 14.74
C VAL A 114 13.87 13.62 14.53
N VAL A 115 14.63 12.71 15.13
CA VAL A 115 16.09 12.66 15.02
C VAL A 115 16.52 12.28 13.61
N LEU A 116 15.90 11.31 12.96
CA LEU A 116 16.24 10.91 11.59
C LEU A 116 15.91 12.00 10.57
N ILE A 117 14.75 12.64 10.69
CA ILE A 117 14.38 13.76 9.80
C ILE A 117 15.29 14.96 10.06
N GLY A 118 15.59 15.28 11.32
CA GLY A 118 16.53 16.33 11.68
C GLY A 118 17.93 16.06 11.15
N ALA A 119 18.40 14.81 11.25
CA ALA A 119 19.67 14.36 10.70
C ALA A 119 19.71 14.52 9.16
N PHE A 120 18.63 14.14 8.46
CA PHE A 120 18.51 14.39 7.02
C PHE A 120 18.60 15.88 6.69
N CYS A 121 17.91 16.75 7.44
CA CYS A 121 17.97 18.19 7.24
C CYS A 121 19.38 18.75 7.48
N LEU A 122 20.08 18.29 8.52
CA LEU A 122 21.46 18.70 8.80
C LEU A 122 22.39 18.30 7.66
N GLN A 123 22.25 17.09 7.12
CA GLN A 123 23.03 16.65 5.97
C GLN A 123 22.72 17.50 4.72
N PHE A 124 21.43 17.76 4.45
CA PHE A 124 21.00 18.44 3.23
C PHE A 124 21.30 19.95 3.22
N PHE A 125 21.12 20.65 4.36
CA PHE A 125 21.30 22.11 4.41
C PHE A 125 22.72 22.55 4.80
N LEU A 126 23.48 21.72 5.51
CA LEU A 126 24.81 22.06 6.01
C LEU A 126 25.95 21.27 5.33
N ASP A 127 25.62 20.43 4.34
CA ASP A 127 26.57 19.58 3.58
C ASP A 127 27.54 18.77 4.46
N ILE A 128 27.11 18.38 5.66
CA ILE A 128 27.91 17.59 6.60
C ILE A 128 28.00 16.15 6.09
N ASN A 129 29.14 15.50 6.30
CA ASN A 129 29.32 14.08 5.98
C ASN A 129 28.22 13.20 6.60
N GLY A 130 27.44 12.53 5.74
CA GLY A 130 26.30 11.70 6.14
C GLY A 130 26.63 10.59 7.12
N PHE A 131 27.84 10.03 7.09
CA PHE A 131 28.25 9.00 8.05
C PHE A 131 28.35 9.54 9.48
N ILE A 132 28.86 10.77 9.65
CA ILE A 132 29.01 11.41 10.96
C ILE A 132 27.62 11.76 11.51
N VAL A 133 26.76 12.32 10.65
CA VAL A 133 25.38 12.69 11.00
C VAL A 133 24.57 11.45 11.40
N LEU A 134 24.70 10.34 10.68
CA LEU A 134 24.04 9.08 11.01
C LEU A 134 24.55 8.48 12.33
N ALA A 135 25.86 8.49 12.55
CA ALA A 135 26.44 8.00 13.81
C ALA A 135 25.97 8.82 15.02
N LEU A 136 25.90 10.14 14.87
CA LEU A 136 25.37 11.05 15.89
C LEU A 136 23.88 10.79 16.14
N ALA A 137 23.08 10.62 15.09
CA ALA A 137 21.65 10.30 15.19
C ALA A 137 21.42 9.01 15.98
N ILE A 138 22.17 7.95 15.68
CA ILE A 138 22.09 6.66 16.40
C ILE A 138 22.47 6.86 17.88
N ALA A 139 23.54 7.60 18.17
CA ALA A 139 23.95 7.89 19.54
C ALA A 139 22.85 8.65 20.33
N ILE A 140 22.20 9.64 19.70
CA ILE A 140 21.09 10.39 20.30
C ILE A 140 19.90 9.47 20.54
N ILE A 141 19.52 8.61 19.59
CA ILE A 141 18.39 7.67 19.74
C ILE A 141 18.64 6.71 20.91
N LEU A 142 19.86 6.16 21.02
CA LEU A 142 20.24 5.30 22.14
C LEU A 142 20.15 6.05 23.47
N ALA A 143 20.79 7.21 23.57
CA ALA A 143 20.80 8.02 24.79
C ALA A 143 19.38 8.43 25.22
N ALA A 144 18.55 8.85 24.27
CA ALA A 144 17.16 9.21 24.52
C ALA A 144 16.34 8.01 25.00
N SER A 145 16.54 6.82 24.41
CA SER A 145 15.83 5.63 24.84
C SER A 145 16.21 5.20 26.26
N TYR A 146 17.49 5.25 26.60
CA TYR A 146 17.94 5.02 27.98
C TYR A 146 17.34 6.05 28.94
N GLY A 147 17.30 7.33 28.56
CA GLY A 147 16.68 8.40 29.33
C GLY A 147 15.17 8.21 29.55
N LEU A 148 14.44 7.84 28.49
CA LEU A 148 13.00 7.55 28.55
C LEU A 148 12.70 6.34 29.45
N CYS A 149 13.44 5.24 29.28
CA CYS A 149 13.33 4.07 30.14
C CYS A 149 13.62 4.40 31.60
N TYR A 150 14.67 5.19 31.86
CA TYR A 150 15.02 5.58 33.22
C TYR A 150 13.93 6.41 33.88
N LYS A 151 13.43 7.44 33.18
CA LYS A 151 12.40 8.36 33.67
C LYS A 151 11.05 7.67 33.88
N LEU A 152 10.62 6.87 32.91
CA LEU A 152 9.28 6.29 32.88
C LEU A 152 9.19 4.93 33.55
N MET A 153 10.24 4.08 33.49
CA MET A 153 10.19 2.68 33.95
C MET A 153 11.13 2.34 35.12
N PHE A 154 12.27 3.00 35.29
CA PHE A 154 13.22 2.62 36.35
C PHE A 154 13.19 3.53 37.58
N ASN A 155 12.41 4.61 37.57
CA ASN A 155 12.23 5.44 38.74
C ASN A 155 11.40 4.68 39.81
N VAL A 156 12.05 4.36 40.93
CA VAL A 156 11.59 3.41 41.96
C VAL A 156 10.26 3.81 42.64
N HIS A 157 9.88 5.09 42.56
CA HIS A 157 8.66 5.63 43.16
C HIS A 157 7.41 5.46 42.30
N SER A 158 7.53 4.99 41.05
CA SER A 158 6.43 4.99 40.07
C SER A 158 5.47 3.80 40.18
N TYR A 159 5.81 2.74 40.93
CA TYR A 159 5.03 1.50 40.92
C TYR A 159 4.80 0.92 42.31
N LYS A 160 3.56 0.47 42.54
CA LYS A 160 3.22 -0.38 43.68
C LYS A 160 3.42 -1.84 43.27
N ASP A 161 4.20 -2.57 44.06
CA ASP A 161 4.34 -4.02 43.89
C ASP A 161 3.10 -4.69 44.46
N VAL A 162 2.54 -5.64 43.71
CA VAL A 162 1.36 -6.39 44.15
C VAL A 162 1.78 -7.57 45.03
N ASP A 163 3.05 -7.99 45.00
CA ASP A 163 3.56 -9.18 45.71
C ASP A 163 4.89 -8.88 46.43
N ASP A 164 4.82 -8.53 47.72
CA ASP A 164 5.91 -7.94 48.51
C ASP A 164 6.98 -8.96 48.99
N THR A 165 6.95 -10.21 48.49
CA THR A 165 7.79 -11.29 49.02
C THR A 165 8.80 -11.85 48.01
N ARG A 166 10.06 -11.41 48.21
CA ARG A 166 11.35 -11.96 47.73
C ARG A 166 11.88 -11.54 46.34
N ASN A 167 13.20 -11.34 46.35
CA ASN A 167 14.15 -11.13 45.25
C ASN A 167 14.30 -9.71 44.73
N VAL A 168 15.54 -9.33 44.39
CA VAL A 168 15.91 -8.09 43.70
C VAL A 168 14.86 -7.80 42.63
N LYS A 169 14.16 -6.66 42.77
CA LYS A 169 13.07 -6.27 41.87
C LYS A 169 13.54 -6.46 40.43
N TYR A 170 12.75 -7.14 39.60
CA TYR A 170 13.16 -7.54 38.24
C TYR A 170 13.81 -6.38 37.45
N LEU A 171 13.20 -5.20 37.53
CA LEU A 171 13.65 -3.96 36.89
C LEU A 171 14.97 -3.39 37.44
N GLN A 172 15.38 -3.77 38.65
CA GLN A 172 16.63 -3.34 39.29
C GLN A 172 17.83 -4.21 38.91
N LYS A 173 17.63 -5.35 38.26
CA LYS A 173 18.73 -6.19 37.77
C LYS A 173 19.54 -5.41 36.72
N LYS A 174 20.86 -5.30 36.91
CA LYS A 174 21.77 -4.58 35.98
C LYS A 174 21.62 -5.02 34.52
N ALA A 175 21.43 -6.33 34.30
CA ALA A 175 21.19 -6.88 32.96
C ALA A 175 19.90 -6.35 32.33
N VAL A 176 18.80 -6.29 33.09
CA VAL A 176 17.50 -5.78 32.63
C VAL A 176 17.58 -4.27 32.37
N ARG A 177 18.21 -3.51 33.28
CA ARG A 177 18.39 -2.07 33.13
C ARG A 177 19.16 -1.69 31.87
N ASN A 178 20.11 -2.53 31.46
CA ASN A 178 20.92 -2.29 30.26
C ASN A 178 20.27 -2.85 28.98
N CYS A 179 19.61 -4.01 29.04
CA CYS A 179 19.07 -4.71 27.87
C CYS A 179 17.66 -4.23 27.47
N LEU A 180 16.81 -3.92 28.45
CA LEU A 180 15.42 -3.53 28.19
C LEU A 180 15.31 -2.29 27.30
N PRO A 181 16.09 -1.20 27.52
CA PRO A 181 16.06 -0.04 26.62
C PRO A 181 16.36 -0.42 25.17
N LEU A 182 17.39 -1.24 24.93
CA LEU A 182 17.73 -1.71 23.58
C LEU A 182 16.59 -2.50 22.93
N LEU A 183 15.90 -3.35 23.70
CA LEU A 183 14.75 -4.10 23.22
C LEU A 183 13.57 -3.18 22.86
N LEU A 184 13.33 -2.12 23.64
CA LEU A 184 12.23 -1.18 23.40
C LEU A 184 12.48 -0.19 22.25
N ILE A 185 13.71 -0.13 21.71
CA ILE A 185 13.98 0.60 20.46
C ILE A 185 13.59 -0.23 19.24
N ALA A 186 13.53 -1.57 19.34
CA ALA A 186 13.25 -2.43 18.19
C ALA A 186 11.93 -2.08 17.46
N PRO A 187 10.80 -1.80 18.15
CA PRO A 187 9.58 -1.32 17.50
C PRO A 187 9.73 0.04 16.79
N ALA A 188 10.60 0.91 17.28
CA ALA A 188 10.89 2.18 16.61
C ALA A 188 11.62 1.93 15.28
N PHE A 189 12.59 1.02 15.26
CA PHE A 189 13.32 0.69 14.02
C PHE A 189 12.41 0.09 12.95
N THR A 190 11.47 -0.77 13.33
CA THR A 190 10.53 -1.34 12.35
C THR A 190 9.54 -0.31 11.81
N GLN A 191 9.32 0.81 12.51
CA GLN A 191 8.49 1.91 12.03
C GLN A 191 9.09 2.62 10.79
N ILE A 192 10.38 2.43 10.52
CA ILE A 192 11.03 2.93 9.30
C ILE A 192 10.37 2.33 8.04
N PHE A 193 9.90 1.08 8.07
CA PHE A 193 9.26 0.45 6.89
C PHE A 193 7.99 1.19 6.43
N PRO A 194 6.98 1.44 7.29
CA PRO A 194 5.85 2.28 6.92
C PRO A 194 6.25 3.69 6.45
N LEU A 195 7.28 4.29 7.04
CA LEU A 195 7.75 5.62 6.66
C LEU A 195 8.37 5.63 5.25
N ILE A 196 9.22 4.66 4.93
CA ILE A 196 9.80 4.50 3.58
C ILE A 196 8.70 4.23 2.56
N PHE A 197 7.75 3.35 2.90
CA PHE A 197 6.62 3.04 2.02
C PHE A 197 5.87 4.31 1.64
N ILE A 198 5.59 5.17 2.62
CA ILE A 198 4.87 6.43 2.42
C ILE A 198 5.71 7.47 1.70
N ALA A 199 6.98 7.61 2.06
CA ALA A 199 7.89 8.54 1.39
C ALA A 199 7.94 8.28 -0.12
N GLY A 200 7.90 7.01 -0.54
CA GLY A 200 7.82 6.63 -1.96
C GLY A 200 6.50 6.97 -2.65
N GLN A 201 5.45 7.30 -1.90
CA GLN A 201 4.12 7.67 -2.41
C GLN A 201 3.81 9.16 -2.26
N LEU A 202 4.72 9.95 -1.68
CA LEU A 202 4.58 11.39 -1.57
C LEU A 202 5.20 12.07 -2.80
N ASP A 203 4.44 12.98 -3.40
CA ASP A 203 4.98 13.99 -4.30
C ASP A 203 4.72 15.36 -3.68
N PHE A 204 5.66 16.29 -3.83
CA PHE A 204 5.46 17.69 -3.47
C PHE A 204 5.40 18.52 -4.74
N ASN A 205 4.71 19.66 -4.68
CA ASN A 205 4.75 20.61 -5.78
C ASN A 205 6.16 21.21 -5.90
N GLU A 206 6.71 21.29 -7.10
CA GLU A 206 8.06 21.84 -7.34
C GLU A 206 8.16 23.32 -6.95
N GLU A 207 7.03 24.04 -7.00
CA GLU A 207 6.95 25.46 -6.62
C GLU A 207 6.84 25.68 -5.09
N SER A 208 6.61 24.63 -4.30
CA SER A 208 6.45 24.80 -2.85
C SER A 208 7.78 24.93 -2.12
N ASN A 209 7.80 25.75 -1.06
CA ASN A 209 9.01 26.00 -0.29
C ASN A 209 9.54 24.71 0.36
N THR A 210 10.82 24.39 0.16
CA THR A 210 11.49 23.22 0.73
C THR A 210 11.31 23.10 2.24
N PHE A 211 11.35 24.20 2.99
CA PHE A 211 11.12 24.17 4.44
C PHE A 211 9.68 23.74 4.80
N LEU A 212 8.70 24.20 4.03
CA LEU A 212 7.31 23.81 4.22
C LEU A 212 7.11 22.31 3.92
N GLN A 213 7.75 21.80 2.85
CA GLN A 213 7.72 20.38 2.51
C GLN A 213 8.27 19.51 3.64
N VAL A 214 9.39 19.92 4.27
CA VAL A 214 9.97 19.22 5.43
C VAL A 214 9.02 19.20 6.63
N ILE A 215 8.35 20.32 6.91
CA ILE A 215 7.39 20.41 8.03
C ILE A 215 6.18 19.50 7.77
N ILE A 216 5.64 19.51 6.55
CA ILE A 216 4.53 18.63 6.16
C ILE A 216 4.95 17.17 6.26
N PHE A 217 6.15 16.82 5.77
CA PHE A 217 6.69 15.47 5.86
C PHE A 217 6.85 15.01 7.32
N LEU A 218 7.36 15.88 8.21
CA LEU A 218 7.46 15.61 9.63
C LEU A 218 6.09 15.36 10.26
N ALA A 219 5.10 16.21 9.97
CA ALA A 219 3.74 16.09 10.49
C ALA A 219 3.09 14.76 10.05
N LEU A 220 3.21 14.40 8.77
CA LEU A 220 2.71 13.13 8.25
C LEU A 220 3.43 11.93 8.88
N SER A 221 4.75 12.01 9.05
CA SER A 221 5.53 10.95 9.68
C SER A 221 5.12 10.72 11.14
N VAL A 222 4.85 11.80 11.89
CA VAL A 222 4.33 11.72 13.26
C VAL A 222 2.91 11.12 13.29
N ALA A 223 2.03 11.56 12.40
CA ALA A 223 0.68 10.99 12.29
C ALA A 223 0.74 9.48 12.00
N MET A 224 1.68 9.04 11.17
CA MET A 224 1.90 7.63 10.86
C MET A 224 2.42 6.82 12.02
N ILE A 225 3.28 7.38 12.86
CA ILE A 225 3.74 6.71 14.09
C ILE A 225 2.58 6.50 15.05
N ILE A 226 1.72 7.51 15.19
CA ILE A 226 0.52 7.43 16.00
C ILE A 226 -0.35 6.29 15.48
N VAL A 227 -0.75 6.31 14.21
CA VAL A 227 -1.61 5.26 13.61
C VAL A 227 -0.95 3.88 13.66
N GLY A 228 0.36 3.79 13.39
CA GLY A 228 1.10 2.54 13.29
C GLY A 228 1.29 1.80 14.62
N ILE A 229 1.43 2.53 15.74
CA ILE A 229 1.69 1.96 17.09
C ILE A 229 0.39 1.83 17.93
N PHE A 230 -0.62 2.64 17.62
CA PHE A 230 -1.86 2.73 18.39
C PHE A 230 -2.59 1.39 18.59
N PRO A 231 -2.73 0.52 17.57
CA PRO A 231 -3.31 -0.81 17.77
C PRO A 231 -2.59 -1.64 18.85
N GLY A 232 -1.26 -1.62 18.85
CA GLY A 232 -0.44 -2.34 19.83
C GLY A 232 -0.65 -1.82 21.25
N ILE A 233 -0.69 -0.50 21.43
CA ILE A 233 -0.92 0.13 22.75
C ILE A 233 -2.27 -0.28 23.32
N ILE A 234 -3.33 -0.19 22.53
CA ILE A 234 -4.69 -0.56 22.98
C ILE A 234 -4.75 -2.04 23.35
N LEU A 235 -4.22 -2.91 22.50
CA LEU A 235 -4.26 -4.35 22.75
C LEU A 235 -3.52 -4.74 24.03
N ILE A 236 -2.38 -4.10 24.32
CA ILE A 236 -1.59 -4.35 25.52
C ILE A 236 -2.33 -3.84 26.77
N ASN A 237 -2.85 -2.61 26.74
CA ASN A 237 -3.52 -2.00 27.89
C ASN A 237 -4.83 -2.72 28.25
N GLU A 238 -5.56 -3.21 27.25
CA GLU A 238 -6.82 -3.94 27.44
C GLU A 238 -6.63 -5.43 27.78
N LYS A 239 -5.40 -5.96 27.70
CA LYS A 239 -5.12 -7.39 27.87
C LYS A 239 -5.41 -7.90 29.28
N LYS A 240 -5.11 -7.10 30.32
CA LYS A 240 -5.12 -7.51 31.74
C LYS A 240 -6.45 -8.13 32.19
N ASN A 241 -7.56 -7.72 31.56
CA ASN A 241 -8.91 -8.10 31.98
C ASN A 241 -9.68 -8.93 30.93
N LYS A 242 -9.04 -9.36 29.84
CA LYS A 242 -9.72 -9.95 28.67
C LYS A 242 -9.22 -11.35 28.34
N ASN A 243 -10.17 -12.21 27.98
CA ASN A 243 -9.87 -13.55 27.45
C ASN A 243 -9.32 -13.46 26.02
N LEU A 244 -8.57 -14.48 25.57
CA LEU A 244 -7.99 -14.56 24.22
C LEU A 244 -8.99 -14.22 23.10
N LEU A 245 -10.24 -14.71 23.21
CA LEU A 245 -11.28 -14.45 22.21
C LEU A 245 -11.67 -12.97 22.15
N GLN A 246 -11.74 -12.28 23.30
CA GLN A 246 -12.02 -10.85 23.33
C GLN A 246 -10.86 -10.09 22.68
N ILE A 247 -9.61 -10.45 22.95
CA ILE A 247 -8.44 -9.84 22.31
C ILE A 247 -8.55 -9.95 20.78
N ILE A 248 -8.88 -11.13 20.25
CA ILE A 248 -9.09 -11.33 18.81
C ILE A 248 -10.20 -10.43 18.24
N ILE A 249 -11.34 -10.31 18.93
CA ILE A 249 -12.44 -9.42 18.51
C ILE A 249 -11.98 -7.96 18.50
N TYR A 250 -11.26 -7.52 19.54
CA TYR A 250 -10.72 -6.16 19.59
C TYR A 250 -9.72 -5.90 18.47
N THR A 251 -8.82 -6.86 18.18
CA THR A 251 -7.90 -6.77 17.04
C THR A 251 -8.64 -6.64 15.71
N LEU A 252 -9.71 -7.42 15.52
CA LEU A 252 -10.53 -7.40 14.31
C LEU A 252 -11.26 -6.06 14.09
N ILE A 253 -11.49 -5.29 15.16
CA ILE A 253 -12.14 -3.97 15.08
C ILE A 253 -11.09 -2.86 14.93
N ILE A 254 -10.01 -2.89 15.73
CA ILE A 254 -9.04 -1.80 15.80
C ILE A 254 -8.24 -1.64 14.50
N ILE A 255 -7.94 -2.75 13.80
CA ILE A 255 -7.16 -2.73 12.56
C ILE A 255 -7.95 -2.04 11.43
N PRO A 256 -9.21 -2.42 11.12
CA PRO A 256 -10.02 -1.71 10.14
C PRO A 256 -10.25 -0.23 10.47
N VAL A 257 -10.49 0.11 11.74
CA VAL A 257 -10.66 1.51 12.17
C VAL A 257 -9.38 2.30 11.90
N SER A 258 -8.22 1.74 12.26
CA SER A 258 -6.92 2.38 12.02
C SER A 258 -6.62 2.52 10.51
N MET A 259 -7.04 1.54 9.69
CA MET A 259 -6.95 1.60 8.23
C MET A 259 -7.86 2.65 7.61
N LEU A 260 -9.05 2.88 8.18
CA LEU A 260 -9.94 3.96 7.77
C LEU A 260 -9.33 5.33 8.07
N VAL A 261 -8.78 5.50 9.28
CA VAL A 261 -8.03 6.72 9.65
C VAL A 261 -6.83 6.91 8.72
N LEU A 262 -6.09 5.84 8.42
CA LEU A 262 -4.98 5.90 7.46
C LEU A 262 -5.45 6.35 6.07
N THR A 263 -6.61 5.89 5.61
CA THR A 263 -7.17 6.28 4.31
C THR A 263 -7.54 7.77 4.26
N MET A 264 -7.92 8.37 5.40
CA MET A 264 -8.17 9.82 5.47
C MET A 264 -6.87 10.63 5.34
N ILE A 265 -5.75 10.11 5.85
CA ILE A 265 -4.43 10.76 5.75
C ILE A 265 -3.81 10.49 4.36
N PHE A 266 -3.92 9.24 3.89
CA PHE A 266 -3.40 8.72 2.63
C PHE A 266 -4.53 8.16 1.77
N ARG A 267 -5.18 9.06 1.02
CA ARG A 267 -6.31 8.74 0.12
C ARG A 267 -6.09 7.56 -0.83
N PRO A 268 -4.89 7.34 -1.41
CA PRO A 268 -4.65 6.21 -2.32
C PRO A 268 -4.69 4.81 -1.68
N THR A 269 -4.73 4.71 -0.35
CA THR A 269 -4.60 3.43 0.40
C THR A 269 -5.51 2.31 -0.13
N PRO A 270 -6.84 2.52 -0.31
CA PRO A 270 -7.71 1.46 -0.83
C PRO A 270 -7.34 1.05 -2.27
N ASN A 271 -6.99 2.02 -3.11
CA ASN A 271 -6.59 1.77 -4.50
C ASN A 271 -5.30 0.94 -4.58
N MET A 272 -4.36 1.13 -3.66
CA MET A 272 -3.14 0.30 -3.56
C MET A 272 -3.47 -1.15 -3.24
N ILE A 273 -4.33 -1.39 -2.24
CA ILE A 273 -4.73 -2.74 -1.82
C ILE A 273 -5.45 -3.47 -2.94
N ILE A 274 -6.36 -2.78 -3.65
CA ILE A 274 -7.10 -3.35 -4.77
C ILE A 274 -6.15 -3.63 -5.95
N ASN A 275 -5.27 -2.69 -6.30
CA ASN A 275 -4.28 -2.90 -7.35
C ASN A 275 -3.35 -4.08 -7.05
N MET A 276 -2.93 -4.24 -5.79
CA MET A 276 -2.15 -5.39 -5.35
C MET A 276 -2.94 -6.69 -5.49
N THR A 277 -4.23 -6.68 -5.13
CA THR A 277 -5.13 -7.82 -5.26
C THR A 277 -5.30 -8.25 -6.72
N MET A 278 -5.55 -7.30 -7.63
CA MET A 278 -5.71 -7.60 -9.06
C MET A 278 -4.41 -8.11 -9.69
N ASN A 279 -3.27 -7.58 -9.27
CA ASN A 279 -1.97 -8.02 -9.77
C ASN A 279 -1.61 -9.42 -9.26
N LEU A 280 -1.75 -9.68 -7.96
CA LEU A 280 -1.43 -10.99 -7.37
C LEU A 280 -2.37 -12.09 -7.85
N SER A 281 -3.63 -11.76 -8.15
CA SER A 281 -4.58 -12.71 -8.75
C SER A 281 -4.38 -12.96 -10.24
N GLY A 282 -3.47 -12.22 -10.90
CA GLY A 282 -3.23 -12.33 -12.35
C GLY A 282 -4.33 -11.72 -13.21
N ILE A 283 -5.25 -10.94 -12.62
CA ILE A 283 -6.31 -10.23 -13.35
C ILE A 283 -5.74 -8.99 -14.03
N SER A 284 -4.82 -8.28 -13.38
CA SER A 284 -4.13 -7.15 -14.00
C SER A 284 -2.65 -7.48 -14.18
N ASP A 285 -2.11 -7.29 -15.38
CA ASP A 285 -0.68 -7.28 -15.63
C ASP A 285 -0.25 -5.90 -16.15
N TRP A 286 0.55 -5.21 -15.34
CA TRP A 286 1.02 -3.85 -15.63
C TRP A 286 2.31 -3.82 -16.45
N ARG A 287 2.82 -4.99 -16.83
CA ARG A 287 3.94 -5.11 -17.76
C ARG A 287 3.48 -4.77 -19.18
N THR A 288 4.42 -4.29 -19.97
CA THR A 288 4.17 -4.04 -21.39
C THR A 288 4.37 -5.33 -22.16
N HIS A 289 3.38 -5.69 -22.95
CA HIS A 289 3.38 -6.88 -23.78
C HIS A 289 3.17 -6.51 -25.24
N GLN A 290 3.61 -7.41 -26.10
CA GLN A 290 3.27 -7.37 -27.51
C GLN A 290 2.07 -8.30 -27.76
N TYR A 291 1.14 -7.85 -28.58
CA TYR A 291 -0.05 -8.61 -28.95
C TYR A 291 -0.13 -8.70 -30.46
N TYR A 292 -0.68 -9.81 -30.97
CA TYR A 292 -1.12 -9.90 -32.36
C TYR A 292 -2.63 -9.98 -32.44
N ILE A 293 -3.16 -9.38 -33.50
CA ILE A 293 -4.59 -9.36 -33.84
C ILE A 293 -4.74 -9.74 -35.30
N ASP A 294 -5.80 -10.50 -35.60
CA ASP A 294 -6.17 -10.83 -36.96
C ASP A 294 -6.78 -9.60 -37.67
N THR A 295 -6.26 -9.28 -38.86
CA THR A 295 -6.77 -8.18 -39.69
C THR A 295 -8.24 -8.32 -40.09
N HIS A 296 -8.79 -9.55 -40.06
CA HIS A 296 -10.19 -9.82 -40.35
C HIS A 296 -11.13 -9.45 -39.20
N THR A 297 -10.68 -9.55 -37.94
CA THR A 297 -11.53 -9.20 -36.77
C THR A 297 -11.48 -7.70 -36.49
N HIS A 298 -10.30 -7.10 -36.61
CA HIS A 298 -10.10 -5.67 -36.38
C HIS A 298 -9.18 -5.06 -37.44
N PRO A 299 -9.57 -3.93 -38.06
CA PRO A 299 -8.70 -3.25 -39.01
C PRO A 299 -7.54 -2.55 -38.28
N PRO A 300 -6.29 -2.62 -38.81
CA PRO A 300 -5.13 -1.94 -38.24
C PRO A 300 -5.32 -0.43 -38.06
N ALA A 301 -6.19 0.20 -38.86
CA ALA A 301 -6.49 1.63 -38.82
C ALA A 301 -7.15 2.11 -37.51
N MET A 302 -7.67 1.19 -36.69
CA MET A 302 -8.15 1.47 -35.33
C MET A 302 -7.00 1.75 -34.36
N PHE A 303 -5.79 1.27 -34.66
CA PHE A 303 -4.63 1.35 -33.79
C PHE A 303 -3.58 2.28 -34.38
N ASP A 304 -3.56 3.51 -33.90
CA ASP A 304 -2.57 4.50 -34.34
C ASP A 304 -1.13 4.06 -33.97
N GLY A 305 -0.23 4.13 -34.95
CA GLY A 305 1.15 3.65 -34.81
C GLY A 305 1.96 4.42 -33.76
N LEU A 306 1.65 5.69 -33.49
CA LEU A 306 2.35 6.48 -32.47
C LEU A 306 1.95 6.08 -31.05
N THR A 307 0.69 5.71 -30.85
CA THR A 307 0.14 5.38 -29.53
C THR A 307 0.27 3.91 -29.18
N TRP A 308 0.01 3.02 -30.14
CA TRP A 308 -0.03 1.57 -29.96
C TRP A 308 1.21 0.86 -30.50
N ASN A 309 2.12 1.58 -31.15
CA ASN A 309 3.27 0.97 -31.83
C ASN A 309 2.84 -0.16 -32.76
N THR A 310 1.88 0.16 -33.64
CA THR A 310 1.27 -0.76 -34.59
C THR A 310 2.28 -1.15 -35.67
N ARG A 311 2.59 -2.44 -35.74
CA ARG A 311 3.58 -3.04 -36.64
C ARG A 311 2.95 -4.10 -37.51
N TYR A 312 3.52 -4.23 -38.70
CA TYR A 312 3.17 -5.26 -39.66
C TYR A 312 4.44 -5.98 -40.10
N TYR A 313 4.34 -7.30 -40.29
CA TYR A 313 5.44 -8.11 -40.80
C TYR A 313 5.01 -8.72 -42.13
N LYS A 314 5.86 -8.60 -43.15
CA LYS A 314 5.58 -9.10 -44.50
C LYS A 314 5.33 -10.62 -44.52
N ASP A 315 5.98 -11.35 -43.62
CA ASP A 315 5.90 -12.81 -43.52
C ASP A 315 4.60 -13.30 -42.86
N ILE A 316 3.85 -12.41 -42.19
CA ILE A 316 2.61 -12.76 -41.48
C ILE A 316 1.50 -11.78 -41.90
N PRO A 317 1.04 -11.84 -43.16
CA PRO A 317 0.27 -10.75 -43.73
C PRO A 317 -1.17 -10.65 -43.20
N SER A 318 -1.70 -11.72 -42.61
CA SER A 318 -3.04 -11.76 -42.01
C SER A 318 -3.12 -11.15 -40.61
N ARG A 319 -1.98 -10.80 -40.01
CA ARG A 319 -1.91 -10.33 -38.63
C ARG A 319 -1.12 -9.03 -38.52
N PHE A 320 -1.49 -8.21 -37.56
CA PHE A 320 -0.73 -7.05 -37.16
C PHE A 320 -0.44 -7.10 -35.67
N PHE A 321 0.56 -6.34 -35.24
CA PHE A 321 1.06 -6.37 -33.88
C PHE A 321 0.90 -5.01 -33.24
N ILE A 322 0.53 -5.00 -31.96
CA ILE A 322 0.45 -3.80 -31.13
C ILE A 322 1.22 -4.00 -29.84
N THR A 323 1.63 -2.92 -29.23
CA THR A 323 2.23 -2.90 -27.89
C THR A 323 1.23 -2.30 -26.90
N GLY A 324 0.96 -3.02 -25.81
CA GLY A 324 -0.05 -2.59 -24.85
C GLY A 324 0.17 -3.17 -23.46
N VAL A 325 -0.72 -2.79 -22.54
CA VAL A 325 -0.72 -3.23 -21.14
C VAL A 325 -2.09 -3.82 -20.84
N ASN A 326 -2.13 -5.03 -20.26
CA ASN A 326 -3.37 -5.71 -19.90
C ASN A 326 -3.80 -5.32 -18.48
N ILE A 327 -4.63 -4.28 -18.38
CA ILE A 327 -5.02 -3.76 -17.07
C ILE A 327 -6.14 -4.59 -16.42
N PHE A 328 -6.86 -5.43 -17.17
CA PHE A 328 -7.92 -6.27 -16.61
C PHE A 328 -8.22 -7.48 -17.51
N SER A 329 -8.14 -8.68 -16.97
CA SER A 329 -8.41 -9.93 -17.67
C SER A 329 -9.19 -10.88 -16.77
N LEU A 330 -10.50 -10.94 -16.99
CA LEU A 330 -11.40 -11.81 -16.22
C LEU A 330 -12.49 -12.37 -17.13
N GLY A 331 -12.81 -13.65 -16.94
CA GLY A 331 -13.72 -14.37 -17.81
C GLY A 331 -13.23 -14.41 -19.26
N ASN A 332 -14.07 -13.98 -20.19
CA ASN A 332 -13.74 -13.93 -21.62
C ASN A 332 -13.24 -12.56 -22.10
N ILE A 333 -13.13 -11.57 -21.21
CA ILE A 333 -12.70 -10.21 -21.57
C ILE A 333 -11.25 -9.96 -21.15
N GLN A 334 -10.54 -9.24 -22.00
CA GLN A 334 -9.26 -8.59 -21.71
C GLN A 334 -9.32 -7.12 -22.08
N LEU A 335 -8.97 -6.25 -21.14
CA LEU A 335 -8.91 -4.81 -21.35
C LEU A 335 -7.46 -4.39 -21.55
N ILE A 336 -7.13 -4.06 -22.79
CA ILE A 336 -5.77 -3.71 -23.18
C ILE A 336 -5.69 -2.20 -23.43
N CYS A 337 -4.65 -1.60 -22.89
CA CYS A 337 -4.42 -0.16 -22.91
C CYS A 337 -3.12 0.21 -23.63
N PRO A 338 -3.04 1.43 -24.18
CA PRO A 338 -1.77 2.03 -24.56
C PRO A 338 -0.81 2.15 -23.37
N THR A 339 0.51 2.13 -23.63
CA THR A 339 1.55 2.12 -22.58
C THR A 339 1.54 3.35 -21.68
N GLN A 340 0.94 4.46 -22.12
CA GLN A 340 0.81 5.70 -21.34
C GLN A 340 -0.02 5.49 -20.05
N ILE A 341 -0.84 4.42 -19.97
CA ILE A 341 -1.61 4.08 -18.77
C ILE A 341 -0.71 3.84 -17.55
N ASN A 342 0.50 3.30 -17.74
CA ASN A 342 1.41 3.00 -16.64
C ASN A 342 1.84 4.26 -15.91
N HIS A 343 2.14 5.33 -16.67
CA HIS A 343 2.48 6.62 -16.09
C HIS A 343 1.28 7.22 -15.35
N ALA A 344 0.09 7.25 -15.97
CA ALA A 344 -1.13 7.76 -15.35
C ALA A 344 -1.49 7.01 -14.05
N ARG A 345 -1.34 5.68 -14.05
CA ARG A 345 -1.54 4.82 -12.89
C ARG A 345 -0.54 5.12 -11.78
N SER A 346 0.75 5.21 -12.10
CA SER A 346 1.78 5.48 -11.09
C SER A 346 1.52 6.81 -10.37
N LEU A 347 1.11 7.86 -11.09
CA LEU A 347 0.75 9.15 -10.52
C LEU A 347 -0.52 9.09 -9.67
N SER A 348 -1.52 8.30 -10.09
CA SER A 348 -2.79 8.14 -9.34
C SER A 348 -2.64 7.49 -7.96
N LEU A 349 -1.51 6.79 -7.73
CA LEU A 349 -1.20 6.16 -6.45
C LEU A 349 -0.42 7.07 -5.51
N LYS A 350 0.02 8.23 -5.98
CA LYS A 350 0.76 9.18 -5.17
C LYS A 350 -0.16 10.20 -4.51
N THR A 351 0.29 10.72 -3.38
CA THR A 351 -0.39 11.77 -2.60
C THR A 351 0.42 13.05 -2.64
N THR A 352 -0.26 14.17 -2.89
CA THR A 352 0.31 15.51 -2.85
C THR A 352 -0.23 16.23 -1.61
N PRO A 353 0.50 16.22 -0.48
CA PRO A 353 -0.05 16.70 0.79
C PRO A 353 -0.18 18.22 0.88
N ASP A 354 0.51 18.97 0.00
CA ASP A 354 0.43 20.42 -0.14
C ASP A 354 -0.69 20.88 -1.11
N ASN A 355 -1.32 19.95 -1.85
CA ASN A 355 -2.46 20.24 -2.72
C ASN A 355 -3.46 19.07 -2.75
N PHE A 356 -4.55 19.20 -2.00
CA PHE A 356 -5.57 18.16 -1.87
C PHE A 356 -6.34 17.85 -3.17
N ASP A 357 -6.50 18.83 -4.06
CA ASP A 357 -7.26 18.69 -5.31
C ASP A 357 -6.48 17.89 -6.37
N GLU A 358 -5.15 17.89 -6.27
CA GLU A 358 -4.25 17.22 -7.21
C GLU A 358 -4.52 15.71 -7.29
N TYR A 359 -4.91 15.08 -6.16
CA TYR A 359 -5.31 13.67 -6.15
C TYR A 359 -6.51 13.42 -7.08
N ASP A 360 -7.56 14.24 -6.99
CA ASP A 360 -8.76 14.07 -7.81
C ASP A 360 -8.49 14.35 -9.30
N LEU A 361 -7.57 15.28 -9.61
CA LEU A 361 -7.09 15.51 -10.97
C LEU A 361 -6.31 14.30 -11.53
N ARG A 362 -5.44 13.68 -10.73
CA ARG A 362 -4.69 12.48 -11.12
C ARG A 362 -5.60 11.29 -11.37
N ILE A 363 -6.62 11.10 -10.55
CA ILE A 363 -7.66 10.07 -10.77
C ILE A 363 -8.43 10.35 -12.06
N LYS A 364 -8.86 11.60 -12.31
CA LYS A 364 -9.50 11.96 -13.59
C LYS A 364 -8.60 11.67 -14.80
N ARG A 365 -7.30 11.96 -14.70
CA ARG A 365 -6.32 11.65 -15.75
C ARG A 365 -6.18 10.14 -15.98
N LEU A 366 -6.18 9.33 -14.93
CA LEU A 366 -6.23 7.87 -15.04
C LEU A 366 -7.48 7.42 -15.79
N LYS A 367 -8.66 7.88 -15.38
CA LYS A 367 -9.94 7.56 -16.02
C LYS A 367 -9.96 7.93 -17.50
N ASN A 368 -9.56 9.16 -17.83
CA ASN A 368 -9.47 9.63 -19.22
C ASN A 368 -8.49 8.81 -20.08
N THR A 369 -7.42 8.29 -19.46
CA THR A 369 -6.46 7.41 -20.16
C THR A 369 -7.05 6.00 -20.31
N ALA A 370 -7.76 5.49 -19.31
CA ALA A 370 -8.42 4.19 -19.33
C ALA A 370 -9.58 4.10 -20.33
N MET A 371 -10.21 5.22 -20.66
CA MET A 371 -11.22 5.30 -21.73
C MET A 371 -10.65 5.01 -23.13
N LYS A 372 -9.33 5.16 -23.32
CA LYS A 372 -8.66 4.80 -24.59
C LYS A 372 -8.37 3.30 -24.70
N CYS A 373 -8.61 2.54 -23.63
CA CYS A 373 -8.38 1.11 -23.62
C CYS A 373 -9.51 0.38 -24.33
N ILE A 374 -9.16 -0.71 -25.03
CA ILE A 374 -10.10 -1.46 -25.85
C ILE A 374 -10.39 -2.79 -25.16
N PRO A 375 -11.67 -3.12 -24.91
CA PRO A 375 -12.05 -4.44 -24.45
C PRO A 375 -12.02 -5.41 -25.63
N PHE A 376 -11.26 -6.49 -25.47
CA PHE A 376 -11.18 -7.59 -26.42
C PHE A 376 -11.78 -8.85 -25.82
N LYS A 377 -12.31 -9.72 -26.66
CA LYS A 377 -12.48 -11.11 -26.24
C LYS A 377 -11.15 -11.85 -26.32
N LYS A 378 -10.94 -12.82 -25.43
CA LYS A 378 -9.66 -13.57 -25.32
C LYS A 378 -9.27 -14.36 -26.57
N ASP A 379 -10.22 -14.64 -27.46
CA ASP A 379 -10.01 -15.29 -28.75
C ASP A 379 -9.65 -14.30 -29.88
N GLU A 380 -9.88 -13.01 -29.69
CA GLU A 380 -9.63 -11.98 -30.71
C GLU A 380 -8.21 -11.40 -30.63
N ILE A 381 -7.52 -11.56 -29.49
CA ILE A 381 -6.19 -11.01 -29.23
C ILE A 381 -5.32 -12.01 -28.47
N HIS A 382 -4.05 -12.09 -28.87
CA HIS A 382 -3.10 -13.04 -28.29
C HIS A 382 -1.77 -12.37 -27.97
N GLN A 383 -1.24 -12.69 -26.80
CA GLN A 383 0.06 -12.21 -26.34
C GLN A 383 1.20 -12.93 -27.07
N TRP A 384 2.20 -12.17 -27.52
CA TRP A 384 3.38 -12.65 -28.23
C TRP A 384 4.60 -11.82 -27.85
N ASP A 385 5.34 -12.25 -26.82
CA ASP A 385 6.52 -11.51 -26.34
C ASP A 385 7.84 -12.00 -26.96
N SER A 386 7.78 -12.95 -27.90
CA SER A 386 8.97 -13.47 -28.59
C SER A 386 9.49 -12.46 -29.63
N PRO A 387 10.81 -12.26 -29.75
CA PRO A 387 11.38 -11.35 -30.73
C PRO A 387 11.07 -11.83 -32.15
N ILE A 388 10.65 -10.89 -33.01
CA ILE A 388 10.39 -11.09 -34.44
C ILE A 388 11.43 -10.28 -35.23
N ALA A 389 11.77 -10.73 -36.44
CA ALA A 389 12.60 -10.01 -37.42
C ALA A 389 12.04 -8.60 -37.74
N GLU A 390 12.73 -7.79 -38.54
CA GLU A 390 12.46 -6.35 -38.67
C GLU A 390 10.99 -5.97 -39.01
N PRO A 391 10.34 -5.09 -38.21
CA PRO A 391 8.97 -4.66 -38.43
C PRO A 391 8.84 -3.54 -39.48
N VAL A 392 7.68 -3.48 -40.14
CA VAL A 392 7.23 -2.29 -40.88
C VAL A 392 6.19 -1.55 -40.02
N TYR A 393 6.37 -0.25 -39.82
CA TYR A 393 5.48 0.56 -38.98
C TYR A 393 4.30 1.11 -39.78
N PHE A 394 3.08 0.97 -39.25
CA PHE A 394 1.88 1.54 -39.87
C PHE A 394 1.68 2.98 -39.41
N GLN A 395 1.96 3.97 -40.26
CA GLN A 395 1.65 5.38 -40.00
C GLN A 395 0.29 5.74 -40.61
N LYS A 396 -0.59 6.31 -39.79
CA LYS A 396 -1.87 6.87 -40.27
C LYS A 396 -1.58 8.18 -40.98
N ILE A 397 -1.24 8.12 -42.27
CA ILE A 397 -1.15 9.32 -43.10
C ILE A 397 -2.58 9.84 -43.25
N LYS A 398 -2.87 11.00 -42.64
CA LYS A 398 -4.12 11.72 -42.87
C LYS A 398 -4.11 12.13 -44.33
N SER A 399 -4.93 11.48 -45.16
CA SER A 399 -5.23 11.94 -46.50
C SER A 399 -5.94 13.29 -46.37
N THR A 400 -5.18 14.38 -46.30
CA THR A 400 -5.63 15.64 -46.87
C THR A 400 -5.48 15.46 -48.37
N ASP A 401 -6.59 15.21 -49.06
CA ASP A 401 -6.75 15.48 -50.48
C ASP A 401 -6.52 16.98 -50.73
N GLU A 402 -5.26 17.40 -50.64
CA GLU A 402 -4.75 18.57 -51.33
C GLU A 402 -3.74 18.05 -52.33
N SER A 403 -4.27 17.84 -53.53
CA SER A 403 -3.59 17.31 -54.69
C SER A 403 -2.15 17.81 -54.81
N LEU A 404 -1.23 16.87 -54.98
CA LEU A 404 0.15 17.12 -55.46
C LEU A 404 0.15 17.94 -56.77
N LEU A 405 -0.97 17.90 -57.51
CA LEU A 405 -1.25 18.67 -58.72
C LEU A 405 -1.37 20.19 -58.46
N LEU A 406 -1.96 20.63 -57.34
CA LEU A 406 -2.12 22.06 -57.02
C LEU A 406 -0.80 22.72 -56.63
N LYS A 407 0.13 21.98 -56.00
CA LYS A 407 1.49 22.47 -55.72
C LYS A 407 2.32 22.60 -57.00
N LEU A 408 2.19 21.66 -57.94
CA LEU A 408 2.85 21.72 -59.25
C LEU A 408 2.37 22.91 -60.12
N LEU A 409 1.11 23.31 -60.00
CA LEU A 409 0.57 24.48 -60.69
C LEU A 409 1.00 25.81 -60.07
N HIS A 410 1.37 25.83 -58.79
CA HIS A 410 1.79 27.06 -58.12
C HIS A 410 3.25 27.43 -58.38
N ASP A 411 4.12 26.43 -58.63
CA ASP A 411 5.53 26.63 -58.98
C ASP A 411 5.76 26.99 -60.47
N ILE A 412 4.72 26.93 -61.31
CA ILE A 412 4.77 27.27 -62.75
C ILE A 412 4.34 28.74 -63.01
N LYS A 413 3.91 29.48 -61.99
CA LYS A 413 3.53 30.91 -62.09
C LYS A 413 4.50 31.77 -61.32
#